data_AF-A0A977KZQ6-F1
#
_entry.id   AF-A0A977KZQ6-F1
#
_cell.length_a   1.000
_cell.length_b   1.000
_cell.length_c   1.000
_cell.angle_alpha   90.00
_cell.angle_beta   90.00
_cell.angle_gamma   90.00
#
_symmetry.space_group_name_H-M   'P 1'
#
loop_
_entity.id
_entity.type
_entity.pdbx_description
1 polymer ?
#
loop_
_entity_poly.entity_id
_entity_poly.type
_entity_poly.pdbx_seq_one_letter_code
_entity_poly.pdbx_strand_id
1 'polypeptide(L)'
;MTNSEDIKNSLEDLKGLYESVLTSELPSDLQTRRLQFYSKLAILELCAWIEEAQDEIILDYIQLNLLEGSNIESVRNMVRRNPSFDYEKFRAFLIHIIGIISVERLEAKLKQQQDILQRIKSELGALQKKRNDLAHTHLKEITPSYDAPSVTYNNFLKIYDLLQKIESDLNTL
;
A
#
# COMPACT_ATOMS: atom_id res chain seq x y z
N MET A 1 5.57 10.47 -5.32
CA MET A 1 5.58 9.59 -4.12
C MET A 1 6.40 10.18 -2.99
N THR A 2 5.88 11.23 -2.36
CA THR A 2 6.62 12.17 -1.49
C THR A 2 6.82 11.64 -0.06
N ASN A 3 6.04 10.64 0.36
CA ASN A 3 6.05 10.09 1.72
C ASN A 3 6.81 8.75 1.87
N SER A 4 7.60 8.36 0.86
CA SER A 4 8.25 7.03 0.82
C SER A 4 9.39 6.86 1.84
N GLU A 5 10.10 7.93 2.20
CA GLU A 5 11.15 7.86 3.23
C GLU A 5 10.55 7.75 4.63
N ASP A 6 9.42 8.42 4.90
CA ASP A 6 8.76 8.40 6.21
C ASP A 6 8.19 7.02 6.54
N ILE A 7 7.53 6.35 5.59
CA ILE A 7 7.08 4.95 5.78
C ILE A 7 8.27 4.00 5.94
N LYS A 8 9.35 4.22 5.20
CA LYS A 8 10.55 3.39 5.28
C LYS A 8 11.18 3.50 6.67
N ASN A 9 11.35 4.72 7.18
CA ASN A 9 11.82 4.99 8.54
C ASN A 9 10.88 4.34 9.57
N SER A 10 9.56 4.52 9.41
CA SER A 10 8.57 3.94 10.31
C SER A 10 8.63 2.41 10.36
N LEU A 11 8.79 1.75 9.21
CA LEU A 11 8.92 0.29 9.13
C LEU A 11 10.29 -0.20 9.67
N GLU A 12 11.36 0.56 9.48
CA GLU A 12 12.67 0.29 10.08
C GLU A 12 12.64 0.41 11.61
N ASP A 13 11.97 1.45 12.15
CA ASP A 13 11.75 1.64 13.58
C ASP A 13 10.94 0.48 14.17
N LEU A 14 9.85 0.09 13.52
CA LEU A 14 9.02 -1.05 13.96
C LEU A 14 9.79 -2.36 13.93
N LYS A 15 10.67 -2.55 12.95
CA LYS A 15 11.59 -3.69 12.90
C LYS A 15 12.56 -3.66 14.09
N GLY A 16 13.19 -2.53 14.37
CA GLY A 16 14.10 -2.39 15.52
C GLY A 16 13.39 -2.63 16.86
N LEU A 17 12.18 -2.08 17.03
CA LEU A 17 11.35 -2.31 18.20
C LEU A 17 10.98 -3.80 18.36
N TYR A 18 10.62 -4.47 17.27
CA TYR A 18 10.34 -5.90 17.28
C TYR A 18 11.57 -6.74 17.69
N GLU A 19 12.73 -6.45 17.10
CA GLU A 19 14.00 -7.12 17.42
C GLU A 19 14.42 -6.89 18.87
N SER A 20 14.22 -5.69 19.41
CA SER A 20 14.51 -5.37 20.82
C SER A 20 13.64 -6.19 21.79
N VAL A 21 12.40 -6.49 21.42
CA VAL A 21 11.50 -7.30 22.25
C VAL A 21 11.93 -8.77 22.24
N LEU A 22 12.44 -9.28 21.11
CA LEU A 22 12.94 -10.66 21.03
C LEU A 22 14.10 -10.93 21.99
N THR A 23 14.96 -9.94 22.23
CA THR A 23 16.14 -10.06 23.10
C THR A 23 15.90 -9.58 24.53
N SER A 24 14.71 -9.04 24.83
CA SER A 24 14.38 -8.52 26.15
C SER A 24 13.99 -9.60 27.17
N GLU A 25 14.32 -9.37 28.44
CA GLU A 25 13.94 -10.22 29.59
C GLU A 25 12.51 -9.94 30.08
N LEU A 26 11.54 -9.89 29.15
CA LEU A 26 10.13 -9.68 29.50
C LEU A 26 9.43 -11.01 29.84
N PRO A 27 8.37 -10.98 30.67
CA PRO A 27 7.45 -12.10 30.78
C PRO A 27 6.95 -12.55 29.39
N SER A 28 6.94 -13.87 29.14
CA SER A 28 6.64 -14.44 27.82
C SER A 28 5.32 -13.94 27.22
N ASP A 29 4.28 -13.80 28.05
CA ASP A 29 2.96 -13.31 27.62
C ASP A 29 2.97 -11.83 27.20
N LEU A 30 3.80 -11.01 27.86
CA LEU A 30 3.98 -9.60 27.51
C LEU A 30 4.84 -9.46 26.26
N GLN A 31 5.86 -10.30 26.12
CA GLN A 31 6.71 -10.37 24.93
C GLN A 31 5.86 -10.71 23.69
N THR A 32 5.08 -11.80 23.74
CA THR A 32 4.19 -12.20 22.65
C THR A 32 3.23 -11.08 22.27
N ARG A 33 2.59 -10.42 23.24
CA ARG A 33 1.65 -9.31 22.95
C ARG A 33 2.33 -8.13 22.26
N ARG A 34 3.54 -7.75 22.67
CA ARG A 34 4.29 -6.64 22.04
C ARG A 34 4.70 -6.97 20.61
N LEU A 35 5.21 -8.18 20.37
CA LEU A 35 5.54 -8.64 19.01
C LEU A 35 4.31 -8.58 18.10
N GLN A 36 3.16 -9.03 18.59
CA GLN A 36 1.88 -8.95 17.87
C GLN A 36 1.47 -7.51 17.55
N PHE A 37 1.63 -6.57 18.49
CA PHE A 37 1.32 -5.17 18.24
C PHE A 37 2.18 -4.57 17.15
N TYR A 38 3.50 -4.80 17.17
CA TYR A 38 4.39 -4.26 16.15
C TYR A 38 4.15 -4.88 14.78
N SER A 39 3.87 -6.18 14.69
CA SER A 39 3.46 -6.83 13.43
C SER A 39 2.16 -6.23 12.88
N LYS A 40 1.15 -6.02 13.74
CA LYS A 40 -0.12 -5.40 13.34
C LYS A 40 0.08 -3.95 12.87
N LEU A 41 0.84 -3.17 13.61
CA LEU A 41 1.11 -1.78 13.30
C LEU A 41 1.86 -1.66 11.97
N ALA A 42 2.88 -2.48 11.73
CA ALA A 42 3.61 -2.46 10.46
C ALA A 42 2.68 -2.67 9.25
N ILE A 43 1.75 -3.61 9.33
CA ILE A 43 0.79 -3.85 8.23
C ILE A 43 -0.17 -2.67 8.06
N LEU A 44 -0.63 -2.05 9.15
CA LEU A 44 -1.48 -0.87 9.08
C LEU A 44 -0.76 0.32 8.43
N GLU A 45 0.47 0.59 8.84
CA GLU A 45 1.32 1.64 8.26
C GLU A 45 1.51 1.43 6.76
N LEU A 46 1.85 0.20 6.35
CA LEU A 46 2.01 -0.12 4.93
C LEU A 46 0.69 0.07 4.15
N CYS A 47 -0.44 -0.42 4.67
CA CYS A 47 -1.73 -0.26 4.01
C CYS A 47 -2.13 1.22 3.85
N ALA A 48 -1.89 2.04 4.88
CA ALA A 48 -2.16 3.48 4.83
C ALA A 48 -1.28 4.16 3.79
N TRP A 49 0.02 3.86 3.79
CA TRP A 49 0.95 4.42 2.82
C TRP A 49 0.60 4.05 1.36
N ILE A 50 0.17 2.80 1.10
CA ILE A 50 -0.22 2.41 -0.27
C ILE A 50 -1.44 3.20 -0.75
N GLU A 51 -2.40 3.45 0.13
CA GLU A 51 -3.57 4.28 -0.17
C GLU A 51 -3.14 5.72 -0.52
N GLU A 52 -2.31 6.34 0.32
CA GLU A 52 -1.76 7.68 0.06
C GLU A 52 -0.98 7.72 -1.26
N ALA A 53 -0.19 6.69 -1.52
CA ALA A 53 0.59 6.55 -2.74
C ALA A 53 -0.27 6.47 -4.02
N GLN A 54 -1.34 5.68 -3.99
CA GLN A 54 -2.28 5.59 -5.11
C GLN A 54 -3.01 6.92 -5.35
N ASP A 55 -3.43 7.57 -4.27
CA ASP A 55 -4.05 8.88 -4.31
C ASP A 55 -3.08 9.92 -4.89
N GLU A 56 -1.82 9.93 -4.46
CA GLU A 56 -0.78 10.83 -4.97
C GLU A 56 -0.55 10.63 -6.48
N ILE A 57 -0.43 9.38 -6.95
CA ILE A 57 -0.27 9.09 -8.39
C ILE A 57 -1.42 9.70 -9.21
N ILE A 58 -2.65 9.57 -8.72
CA ILE A 58 -3.83 10.15 -9.37
C ILE A 58 -3.76 11.68 -9.35
N LEU A 59 -3.47 12.27 -8.17
CA LEU A 59 -3.46 13.71 -7.97
C LEU A 59 -2.36 14.40 -8.77
N ASP A 60 -1.17 13.80 -8.84
CA ASP A 60 -0.04 14.32 -9.61
C ASP A 60 -0.36 14.26 -11.12
N TYR A 61 -0.93 13.14 -11.58
CA TYR A 61 -1.32 13.01 -12.99
C TYR A 61 -2.35 14.06 -13.40
N ILE A 62 -3.41 14.28 -12.61
CA ILE A 62 -4.42 15.30 -12.95
C ILE A 62 -3.86 16.71 -12.85
N GLN A 63 -2.94 16.97 -11.91
CA GLN A 63 -2.35 18.30 -11.72
C GLN A 63 -1.49 18.71 -12.93
N LEU A 64 -0.90 17.73 -13.62
CA LEU A 64 -0.10 17.94 -14.83
C LEU A 64 -0.95 18.03 -16.10
N ASN A 65 -2.08 17.32 -16.17
CA ASN A 65 -2.83 17.13 -17.42
C ASN A 65 -4.16 17.90 -17.49
N LEU A 66 -4.78 18.25 -16.37
CA LEU A 66 -6.01 19.04 -16.36
C LEU A 66 -5.70 20.54 -16.29
N LEU A 67 -6.33 21.30 -17.20
CA LEU A 67 -6.19 22.76 -17.25
C LEU A 67 -7.17 23.50 -16.32
N GLU A 68 -8.34 22.90 -16.10
CA GLU A 68 -9.46 23.53 -15.42
C GLU A 68 -9.47 23.17 -13.93
N GLY A 69 -9.32 24.18 -13.06
CA GLY A 69 -9.19 23.97 -11.61
C GLY A 69 -10.42 23.33 -10.96
N SER A 70 -11.61 23.61 -11.48
CA SER A 70 -12.86 22.99 -11.00
C SER A 70 -12.90 21.47 -11.23
N ASN A 71 -12.32 20.99 -12.34
CA ASN A 71 -12.20 19.57 -12.62
C ASN A 71 -11.17 18.90 -11.69
N ILE A 72 -10.04 19.56 -11.42
CA ILE A 72 -9.04 19.08 -10.46
C ILE A 72 -9.68 18.89 -9.07
N GLU A 73 -10.43 19.89 -8.61
CA GLU A 73 -11.09 19.83 -7.30
C GLU A 73 -12.20 18.76 -7.25
N SER A 74 -12.92 18.55 -8.35
CA SER A 74 -13.90 17.46 -8.47
C SER A 74 -13.25 16.08 -8.27
N VAL A 75 -12.15 15.81 -8.98
CA VAL A 75 -11.42 14.54 -8.85
C VAL A 75 -10.80 14.40 -7.46
N ARG A 76 -10.20 15.47 -6.92
CA ARG A 76 -9.64 15.48 -5.55
C ARG A 76 -10.68 15.11 -4.50
N ASN A 77 -11.90 15.62 -4.63
CA ASN A 77 -13.00 15.29 -3.71
C ASN A 77 -13.51 13.86 -3.89
N MET A 78 -13.49 13.33 -5.12
CA MET A 78 -13.86 11.94 -5.40
C MET A 78 -12.89 10.96 -4.72
N VAL A 79 -11.58 11.21 -4.84
CA VAL A 79 -10.51 10.41 -4.23
C VAL A 79 -10.64 10.41 -2.71
N ARG A 80 -10.70 11.59 -2.08
CA ARG A 80 -10.83 11.75 -0.61
C ARG A 80 -12.04 11.04 0.00
N ARG A 81 -13.14 10.89 -0.74
CA ARG A 81 -14.38 10.28 -0.23
C ARG A 81 -14.34 8.76 -0.24
N ASN A 82 -13.40 8.15 -0.97
CA ASN A 82 -13.40 6.70 -1.22
C ASN A 82 -12.03 6.08 -0.90
N PRO A 83 -11.55 6.20 0.35
CA PRO A 83 -10.25 5.66 0.78
C PRO A 83 -10.17 4.16 0.52
N SER A 84 -9.14 3.73 -0.20
CA SER A 84 -8.80 2.32 -0.39
C SER A 84 -7.47 2.13 -1.11
N PHE A 85 -6.67 1.18 -0.65
CA PHE A 85 -5.48 0.70 -1.37
C PHE A 85 -5.76 -0.39 -2.43
N ASP A 86 -7.02 -0.63 -2.79
CA ASP A 86 -7.41 -1.75 -3.66
C ASP A 86 -7.19 -1.41 -5.14
N TYR A 87 -6.63 -2.36 -5.90
CA TYR A 87 -6.32 -2.12 -7.31
C TYR A 87 -7.57 -1.86 -8.16
N GLU A 88 -8.70 -2.54 -7.91
CA GLU A 88 -9.89 -2.35 -8.74
C GLU A 88 -10.53 -0.97 -8.51
N LYS A 89 -10.47 -0.45 -7.28
CA LYS A 89 -10.82 0.95 -7.01
C LYS A 89 -9.85 1.94 -7.65
N PHE A 90 -8.55 1.71 -7.53
CA PHE A 90 -7.54 2.52 -8.20
C PHE A 90 -7.76 2.55 -9.73
N ARG A 91 -8.03 1.38 -10.32
CA ARG A 91 -8.42 1.22 -11.73
C ARG A 91 -9.69 2.01 -12.07
N ALA A 92 -10.70 1.99 -11.22
CA ALA A 92 -11.93 2.76 -11.44
C ALA A 92 -11.67 4.27 -11.51
N PHE A 93 -10.76 4.79 -10.68
CA PHE A 93 -10.33 6.19 -10.76
C PHE A 93 -9.56 6.48 -12.04
N LEU A 94 -8.63 5.60 -12.45
CA LEU A 94 -7.93 5.77 -13.72
C LEU A 94 -8.92 5.79 -14.90
N ILE A 95 -9.92 4.90 -14.92
CA ILE A 95 -10.95 4.90 -15.97
C ILE A 95 -11.72 6.23 -15.98
N HIS A 96 -12.03 6.78 -14.81
CA HIS A 96 -12.73 8.06 -14.71
C HIS A 96 -11.91 9.22 -15.30
N ILE A 97 -10.58 9.19 -15.16
CA ILE A 97 -9.69 10.30 -15.52
C ILE A 97 -9.19 10.19 -16.97
N ILE A 98 -8.67 9.02 -17.36
CA ILE A 98 -8.04 8.82 -18.68
C ILE A 98 -8.89 8.00 -19.65
N GLY A 99 -10.04 7.49 -19.19
CA GLY A 99 -10.94 6.65 -19.99
C GLY A 99 -10.51 5.19 -20.09
N ILE A 100 -11.47 4.31 -20.36
CA ILE A 100 -11.26 2.85 -20.37
C ILE A 100 -10.25 2.39 -21.43
N ILE A 101 -10.25 3.02 -22.62
CA ILE A 101 -9.31 2.66 -23.71
C ILE A 101 -7.87 2.91 -23.28
N SER A 102 -7.60 4.03 -22.63
CA SER A 102 -6.25 4.39 -22.16
C SER A 102 -5.81 3.47 -21.02
N VAL A 103 -6.72 3.13 -20.10
CA VAL A 103 -6.46 2.14 -19.03
C VAL A 103 -6.13 0.77 -19.62
N GLU A 104 -6.88 0.28 -20.61
CA GLU A 104 -6.59 -1.01 -21.23
C GLU A 104 -5.21 -1.04 -21.90
N ARG A 105 -4.81 0.06 -22.54
CA ARG A 105 -3.47 0.20 -23.13
C ARG A 105 -2.39 0.21 -22.06
N LEU A 106 -2.58 0.96 -20.98
CA LEU A 106 -1.69 0.99 -19.82
C LEU A 106 -1.55 -0.42 -19.22
N GLU A 107 -2.67 -1.09 -18.93
CA GLU A 107 -2.68 -2.44 -18.38
C GLU A 107 -2.03 -3.47 -19.32
N ALA A 108 -2.21 -3.34 -20.64
CA ALA A 108 -1.54 -4.18 -21.62
C ALA A 108 -0.01 -4.00 -21.59
N LYS A 109 0.46 -2.76 -21.47
CA LYS A 109 1.89 -2.44 -21.32
C LYS A 109 2.46 -3.04 -20.04
N LEU A 110 1.78 -2.85 -18.91
CA LEU A 110 2.18 -3.39 -17.61
C LEU A 110 2.20 -4.93 -17.58
N LYS A 111 1.29 -5.60 -18.30
CA LYS A 111 1.32 -7.06 -18.48
C LYS A 111 2.56 -7.53 -19.24
N GLN A 112 2.96 -6.80 -20.29
CA GLN A 112 4.14 -7.14 -21.10
C GLN A 112 5.45 -6.91 -20.34
N GLN A 113 5.47 -5.93 -19.42
CA GLN A 113 6.63 -5.60 -18.59
C GLN A 113 6.73 -6.52 -17.37
N GLN A 114 7.12 -7.79 -17.57
CA GLN A 114 7.30 -8.75 -16.45
C GLN A 114 6.04 -8.93 -15.59
N ASP A 115 4.86 -8.78 -16.19
CA ASP A 115 3.55 -8.95 -15.56
C ASP A 115 3.36 -8.11 -14.29
N ILE A 116 3.78 -6.83 -14.33
CA ILE A 116 3.61 -5.86 -13.23
C ILE A 116 2.16 -5.83 -12.75
N LEU A 117 1.20 -5.89 -13.67
CA LEU A 117 -0.22 -5.86 -13.34
C LEU A 117 -0.63 -7.03 -12.44
N GLN A 118 -0.24 -8.26 -12.79
CA GLN A 118 -0.59 -9.41 -11.96
C GLN A 118 0.13 -9.34 -10.60
N ARG A 119 1.38 -8.87 -10.59
CA ARG A 119 2.17 -8.72 -9.37
C ARG A 119 1.53 -7.72 -8.41
N ILE A 120 1.16 -6.52 -8.86
CA ILE A 120 0.53 -5.51 -7.99
C ILE A 120 -0.82 -6.02 -7.45
N LYS A 121 -1.66 -6.64 -8.30
CA LYS A 121 -2.93 -7.23 -7.85
C LYS A 121 -2.71 -8.31 -6.79
N SER A 122 -1.70 -9.16 -6.99
CA SER A 122 -1.40 -10.26 -6.07
C SER A 122 -0.89 -9.74 -4.72
N GLU A 123 0.03 -8.78 -4.72
CA GLU A 123 0.59 -8.18 -3.50
C GLU A 123 -0.49 -7.42 -2.69
N LEU A 124 -1.31 -6.61 -3.36
CA LEU A 124 -2.39 -5.87 -2.71
C LEU A 124 -3.48 -6.80 -2.16
N GLY A 125 -3.87 -7.82 -2.92
CA GLY A 125 -4.83 -8.83 -2.46
C GLY A 125 -4.32 -9.63 -1.25
N ALA A 126 -3.03 -9.99 -1.25
CA ALA A 126 -2.39 -10.66 -0.12
C ALA A 126 -2.36 -9.76 1.13
N LEU A 127 -2.02 -8.47 0.98
CA LEU A 127 -2.04 -7.50 2.09
C LEU A 127 -3.45 -7.27 2.63
N GLN A 128 -4.46 -7.18 1.76
CA GLN A 128 -5.84 -7.03 2.19
C GLN A 128 -6.30 -8.22 3.04
N LYS A 129 -5.97 -9.44 2.61
CA LYS A 129 -6.25 -10.64 3.40
C LYS A 129 -5.55 -10.59 4.75
N LYS A 130 -4.24 -10.29 4.79
CA LYS A 130 -3.48 -10.18 6.04
C LYS A 130 -4.08 -9.14 6.98
N ARG A 131 -4.37 -7.94 6.49
CA ARG A 131 -5.00 -6.86 7.28
C ARG A 131 -6.33 -7.32 7.88
N ASN A 132 -7.18 -7.97 7.09
CA ASN A 132 -8.47 -8.48 7.56
C ASN A 132 -8.27 -9.56 8.64
N ASP A 133 -7.36 -10.51 8.42
CA ASP A 133 -7.03 -11.55 9.40
C ASP A 133 -6.53 -10.93 10.73
N LEU A 134 -5.70 -9.89 10.66
CA LEU A 134 -5.21 -9.16 11.84
C LEU A 134 -6.32 -8.40 12.58
N ALA A 135 -7.27 -7.82 11.85
CA ALA A 135 -8.39 -7.06 12.42
C ALA A 135 -9.40 -7.97 13.11
N HIS A 136 -9.61 -9.18 12.59
CA HIS A 136 -10.60 -10.13 13.10
C HIS A 136 -10.06 -11.14 14.11
N THR A 137 -8.74 -11.17 14.34
CA THR A 137 -8.13 -12.05 15.36
C THR A 137 -7.90 -11.30 16.68
N HIS A 138 -8.70 -11.65 17.69
CA HIS A 138 -8.47 -11.23 19.08
C HIS A 138 -7.22 -11.91 19.66
N LEU A 139 -6.45 -11.18 20.47
CA LEU A 139 -5.14 -11.60 21.03
C LEU A 139 -5.21 -12.81 21.98
N LYS A 140 -6.36 -13.47 22.14
CA LYS A 140 -6.69 -14.27 23.31
C LYS A 140 -6.64 -15.79 23.12
N GLU A 141 -6.67 -16.34 21.89
CA GLU A 141 -7.05 -17.76 21.75
C GLU A 141 -6.21 -18.62 20.82
N ILE A 142 -5.33 -18.05 19.99
CA ILE A 142 -4.44 -18.84 19.12
C ILE A 142 -3.11 -18.08 19.09
N THR A 143 -2.00 -18.77 18.86
CA THR A 143 -0.74 -18.13 18.47
C THR A 143 -0.73 -18.04 16.94
N PRO A 144 -1.34 -17.05 16.26
CA PRO A 144 -1.01 -16.83 14.86
C PRO A 144 0.50 -16.63 14.77
N SER A 145 1.13 -17.29 13.81
CA SER A 145 2.45 -16.87 13.35
C SER A 145 2.24 -15.54 12.64
N TYR A 146 2.46 -14.43 13.36
CA TYR A 146 2.45 -13.11 12.77
C TYR A 146 3.74 -12.91 11.98
N ASP A 147 3.62 -12.36 10.78
CA ASP A 147 4.78 -11.93 10.03
C ASP A 147 5.54 -10.86 10.84
N ALA A 148 6.85 -11.00 10.93
CA ALA A 148 7.69 -9.97 11.52
C ALA A 148 7.63 -8.69 10.67
N PRO A 149 7.82 -7.49 11.25
CA PRO A 149 7.85 -6.24 10.50
C PRO A 149 8.85 -6.22 9.33
N SER A 150 9.93 -7.01 9.41
CA SER A 150 10.88 -7.20 8.31
C SER A 150 10.23 -7.78 7.02
N VAL A 151 9.22 -8.63 7.16
CA VAL A 151 8.42 -9.12 6.02
C VAL A 151 7.61 -7.99 5.42
N THR A 152 6.97 -7.18 6.26
CA THR A 152 6.20 -6.00 5.81
C THR A 152 7.09 -4.98 5.11
N TYR A 153 8.29 -4.73 5.64
CA TYR A 153 9.30 -3.90 4.99
C TYR A 153 9.69 -4.42 3.59
N ASN A 154 9.88 -5.73 3.44
CA ASN A 154 10.15 -6.30 2.12
C ASN A 154 8.95 -6.17 1.16
N ASN A 155 7.72 -6.24 1.67
CA ASN A 155 6.52 -6.00 0.85
C ASN A 155 6.45 -4.53 0.42
N PHE A 156 6.78 -3.58 1.30
CA PHE A 156 6.91 -2.16 0.96
C PHE A 156 7.85 -1.96 -0.23
N LEU A 157 9.09 -2.49 -0.17
CA LEU A 157 10.06 -2.34 -1.26
C LEU A 157 9.54 -2.84 -2.61
N LYS A 158 8.85 -4.00 -2.61
CA LYS A 158 8.26 -4.57 -3.83
C LYS A 158 7.13 -3.70 -4.37
N ILE A 159 6.21 -3.28 -3.50
CA ILE A 159 5.04 -2.51 -3.90
C ILE A 159 5.44 -1.12 -4.37
N TYR A 160 6.42 -0.50 -3.72
CA TYR A 160 7.00 0.76 -4.13
C TYR A 160 7.54 0.69 -5.57
N ASP A 161 8.37 -0.30 -5.90
CA ASP A 161 8.88 -0.51 -7.27
C ASP A 161 7.74 -0.70 -8.30
N LEU A 162 6.69 -1.43 -7.92
CA LEU A 162 5.54 -1.65 -8.80
C LEU A 162 4.74 -0.36 -9.03
N LEU A 163 4.47 0.42 -7.98
CA LEU A 163 3.73 1.67 -8.07
C LEU A 163 4.51 2.73 -8.86
N GLN A 164 5.83 2.83 -8.67
CA GLN A 164 6.68 3.71 -9.48
C GLN A 164 6.60 3.39 -10.98
N LYS A 165 6.56 2.11 -11.34
CA LYS A 165 6.44 1.70 -12.75
C LYS A 165 5.08 2.07 -13.33
N ILE A 166 4.01 1.89 -12.54
CA ILE A 166 2.66 2.30 -12.93
C ILE A 166 2.60 3.81 -13.15
N GLU A 167 3.12 4.61 -12.21
CA GLU A 167 3.19 6.06 -12.31
C GLU A 167 3.99 6.50 -13.53
N SER A 168 5.17 5.91 -13.75
CA SER A 168 6.01 6.20 -14.90
C SER A 168 5.30 5.90 -16.22
N ASP A 169 4.60 4.76 -16.33
CA ASP A 169 3.89 4.41 -17.56
C ASP A 169 2.65 5.28 -17.77
N LEU A 170 1.93 5.64 -16.69
CA LEU A 170 0.81 6.56 -16.72
C LEU A 170 1.23 7.94 -17.25
N ASN A 171 2.38 8.44 -16.81
CA ASN A 171 2.93 9.73 -17.26
C ASN A 171 3.46 9.72 -18.71
N THR A 172 3.46 8.57 -19.39
CA THR A 172 3.82 8.46 -20.82
C THR A 172 2.61 8.41 -21.76
N LEU A 173 1.39 8.41 -21.22
CA LEU A 173 0.16 8.49 -22.01
C LEU A 173 0.00 9.86 -22.67
#